data_AF-A0A9W6LK48-F1
#
_entry.id   AF-A0A9W6LK48-F1
#
_cell.length_a   1.000
_cell.length_b   1.000
_cell.length_c   1.000
_cell.angle_alpha   90.00
_cell.angle_beta   90.00
_cell.angle_gamma   90.00
#
_symmetry.space_group_name_H-M   'P 1'
#
loop_
_entity.id
_entity.type
_entity.pdbx_description
1 polymer ?
#
loop_
_entity_poly.entity_id
_entity_poly.type
_entity_poly.pdbx_seq_one_letter_code
_entity_poly.pdbx_strand_id
1 'polypeptide(L)'
;MDQTNLDNQTAQNNQNNQNSTNTSSNSLNKELRGITVTLIFEVSALNRDEKLGGNIPSIKKLTRFGNKTFSYLSRVAVRHYLFETLCRSYPDDWKPAECFESGTGDNKVVQFDLRNQNILTHAELDAFGYMFTIGGQQSLIRKAPVGITKAIALETWEGDMQFNANHDLARRCGANPNPVNKEEQMSYFKVSFTIDVDKLGYDEWWINDYNYSENKLTLFLTEKGTDVVLKNVEKGIDKSHYKIDEHEIRIEGLTCSVSRELMEEETENSKNQEKKKSITFKEDFLKKPEEESKEKESSGKKGKGKGRKKPFKVEDYTVKEEENFYQFTIANYSYDSDKKTLTLSLALSHEIQAQVNGKKYTVISKNFDSEIGEITVEGENSKKRAIFRLANEIKKKRLTQILDVLKNGLIYHSSGECYGIVPKFIIAAGLKLPIPLFHSFVDLGRFEDSILDNAYILCENDKKLVYLYDPEHIVGKICTTNLYTDWKAFSKQIE
;
A
#
# COMPACT_ATOMS: atom_id res chain seq x y z
N MET A 1 50.66 -10.92 47.76
CA MET A 1 49.22 -10.61 47.88
C MET A 1 48.95 -9.44 46.95
N ASP A 2 47.84 -9.49 46.22
CA ASP A 2 47.29 -8.45 45.33
C ASP A 2 47.78 -8.32 43.88
N GLN A 3 47.92 -9.44 43.16
CA GLN A 3 47.69 -9.44 41.70
C GLN A 3 46.26 -9.93 41.37
N THR A 4 45.74 -10.88 42.15
CA THR A 4 44.41 -11.49 41.98
C THR A 4 43.23 -10.56 42.30
N ASN A 5 43.45 -9.48 43.05
CA ASN A 5 42.40 -8.49 43.34
C ASN A 5 42.22 -7.45 42.23
N LEU A 6 43.25 -7.18 41.41
CA LEU A 6 43.16 -6.24 40.30
C LEU A 6 42.40 -6.83 39.10
N ASP A 7 42.60 -8.11 38.82
CA ASP A 7 41.93 -8.81 37.71
C ASP A 7 40.42 -9.02 37.98
N ASN A 8 40.04 -9.25 39.25
CA ASN A 8 38.63 -9.40 39.62
C ASN A 8 37.83 -8.08 39.60
N GLN A 9 38.47 -6.93 39.91
CA GLN A 9 37.82 -5.61 39.75
C GLN A 9 37.65 -5.23 38.27
N THR A 10 38.60 -5.64 37.41
CA THR A 10 38.53 -5.36 35.97
C THR A 10 37.48 -6.24 35.27
N ALA A 11 37.29 -7.49 35.72
CA ALA A 11 36.25 -8.39 35.23
C ALA A 11 34.83 -7.97 35.66
N GLN A 12 34.65 -7.50 36.91
CA GLN A 12 33.36 -7.00 37.40
C GLN A 12 32.97 -5.66 36.75
N ASN A 13 33.92 -4.78 36.46
CA ASN A 13 33.65 -3.53 35.73
C ASN A 13 33.29 -3.78 34.26
N ASN A 14 33.85 -4.81 33.60
CA ASN A 14 33.47 -5.17 32.24
C ASN A 14 32.10 -5.85 32.14
N GLN A 15 31.68 -6.64 33.14
CA GLN A 15 30.33 -7.21 33.20
C GLN A 15 29.26 -6.14 33.52
N ASN A 16 29.58 -5.16 34.38
CA ASN A 16 28.67 -4.05 34.66
C ASN A 16 28.53 -3.06 33.49
N ASN A 17 29.58 -2.85 32.69
CA ASN A 17 29.51 -2.02 31.48
C ASN A 17 28.76 -2.68 30.31
N GLN A 18 28.78 -4.02 30.19
CA GLN A 18 27.97 -4.72 29.18
C GLN A 18 26.48 -4.78 29.55
N ASN A 19 26.17 -4.83 30.85
CA ASN A 19 24.79 -4.79 31.33
C ASN A 19 24.18 -3.39 31.29
N SER A 20 24.95 -2.32 31.54
CA SER A 20 24.44 -0.93 31.43
C SER A 20 24.14 -0.52 29.98
N THR A 21 24.94 -0.98 29.00
CA THR A 21 24.69 -0.71 27.57
C THR A 21 23.46 -1.45 27.04
N ASN A 22 23.19 -2.68 27.51
CA ASN A 22 22.02 -3.46 27.07
C ASN A 22 20.70 -2.99 27.71
N THR A 23 20.76 -2.35 28.88
CA THR A 23 19.55 -1.85 29.57
C THR A 23 19.12 -0.49 28.99
N SER A 24 20.07 0.32 28.54
CA SER A 24 19.83 1.67 28.00
C SER A 24 19.28 1.62 26.56
N SER A 25 19.83 0.77 25.68
CA SER A 25 19.33 0.56 24.31
C SER A 25 17.88 0.01 24.28
N ASN A 26 17.51 -0.78 25.29
CA ASN A 26 16.14 -1.29 25.46
C ASN A 26 15.11 -0.21 25.86
N SER A 27 15.56 0.94 26.38
CA SER A 27 14.69 2.04 26.78
C SER A 27 14.28 2.93 25.60
N LEU A 28 15.20 3.27 24.69
CA LEU A 28 14.88 4.06 23.49
C LEU A 28 13.96 3.33 22.52
N ASN A 29 14.16 2.03 22.35
CA ASN A 29 13.29 1.21 21.50
C ASN A 29 11.83 1.20 21.97
N LYS A 30 11.55 1.49 23.25
CA LYS A 30 10.17 1.61 23.76
C LYS A 30 9.56 3.00 23.54
N GLU A 31 10.37 4.04 23.38
CA GLU A 31 9.89 5.40 23.15
C GLU A 31 9.84 5.80 21.68
N LEU A 32 10.55 5.06 20.81
CA LEU A 32 10.58 5.30 19.37
C LEU A 32 9.22 5.02 18.72
N ARG A 33 8.57 6.09 18.24
CA ARG A 33 7.29 6.01 17.52
C ARG A 33 7.37 6.54 16.10
N GLY A 34 8.38 7.34 15.80
CA GLY A 34 8.56 7.95 14.49
C GLY A 34 10.03 8.05 14.10
N ILE A 35 10.30 7.99 12.80
CA ILE A 35 11.61 8.34 12.25
C ILE A 35 11.39 9.42 11.21
N THR A 36 12.16 10.51 11.28
CA THR A 36 12.16 11.54 10.24
C THR A 36 13.47 11.48 9.47
N VAL A 37 13.42 11.71 8.15
CA VAL A 37 14.61 11.83 7.28
C VAL A 37 14.38 13.00 6.35
N THR A 38 15.25 14.00 6.37
CA THR A 38 15.24 15.11 5.42
C THR A 38 16.48 15.01 4.54
N LEU A 39 16.27 15.02 3.22
CA LEU A 39 17.31 14.91 2.20
C LEU A 39 17.39 16.20 1.41
N ILE A 40 18.60 16.59 1.03
CA ILE A 40 18.84 17.50 -0.09
C ILE A 40 19.63 16.74 -1.16
N PHE A 41 19.23 16.89 -2.42
CA PHE A 41 19.88 16.30 -3.58
C PHE A 41 19.79 17.25 -4.77
N GLU A 42 20.72 17.15 -5.70
CA GLU A 42 20.74 17.97 -6.91
C GLU A 42 20.17 17.17 -8.09
N VAL A 43 19.18 17.72 -8.81
CA VAL A 43 18.57 17.02 -9.95
C VAL A 43 17.86 17.98 -10.90
N SER A 44 17.54 17.52 -12.11
CA SER A 44 16.63 18.20 -13.02
C SER A 44 15.16 17.95 -12.67
N ALA A 45 14.30 18.95 -12.88
CA ALA A 45 12.86 18.92 -12.61
C ALA A 45 12.05 18.08 -13.63
N LEU A 46 12.33 16.78 -13.72
CA LEU A 46 11.72 15.88 -14.72
C LEU A 46 10.27 15.45 -14.42
N ASN A 47 9.71 15.80 -13.26
CA ASN A 47 8.29 15.56 -12.96
C ASN A 47 7.42 16.66 -13.59
N ARG A 48 7.14 16.48 -14.89
CA ARG A 48 6.41 17.45 -15.71
C ARG A 48 4.94 17.60 -15.30
N ASP A 49 4.37 18.73 -15.66
CA ASP A 49 2.95 19.05 -15.52
C ASP A 49 2.22 18.96 -16.87
N GLU A 50 0.91 19.23 -16.84
CA GLU A 50 0.12 19.40 -18.07
C GLU A 50 0.74 20.49 -18.97
N LYS A 51 0.59 20.31 -20.28
CA LYS A 51 1.15 21.24 -21.27
C LYS A 51 0.46 22.60 -21.14
N LEU A 52 1.23 23.68 -21.04
CA LEU A 52 0.70 25.06 -20.92
C LEU A 52 -0.04 25.51 -22.19
N GLY A 53 0.29 24.92 -23.32
CA GLY A 53 -0.28 25.18 -24.64
C GLY A 53 0.58 24.54 -25.74
N GLY A 54 -0.05 24.07 -26.81
CA GLY A 54 0.66 23.38 -27.88
C GLY A 54 1.48 22.18 -27.37
N ASN A 55 2.74 22.08 -27.78
CA ASN A 55 3.66 21.01 -27.36
C ASN A 55 4.73 21.53 -26.38
N ILE A 56 4.31 22.23 -25.32
CA ILE A 56 5.21 22.76 -24.29
C ILE A 56 4.98 22.04 -22.94
N PRO A 57 5.74 20.97 -22.63
CA PRO A 57 5.74 20.38 -21.31
C PRO A 57 6.25 21.38 -20.27
N SER A 58 5.46 21.61 -19.23
CA SER A 58 5.81 22.47 -18.09
C SER A 58 6.46 21.65 -16.99
N ILE A 59 7.27 22.29 -16.15
CA ILE A 59 7.62 21.73 -14.83
C ILE A 59 6.54 22.11 -13.81
N LYS A 60 6.41 21.32 -12.74
CA LYS A 60 5.50 21.62 -11.63
C LYS A 60 6.08 22.74 -10.77
N LYS A 61 5.29 23.77 -10.49
CA LYS A 61 5.73 25.02 -9.85
C LYS A 61 4.83 25.44 -8.69
N LEU A 62 5.39 26.16 -7.72
CA LEU A 62 4.67 26.85 -6.65
C LEU A 62 5.27 28.24 -6.41
N THR A 63 4.43 29.21 -6.05
CA THR A 63 4.87 30.58 -5.77
C THR A 63 4.98 30.80 -4.26
N ARG A 64 6.11 31.36 -3.80
CA ARG A 64 6.38 31.65 -2.38
C ARG A 64 7.28 32.89 -2.26
N PHE A 65 7.35 33.52 -1.08
CA PHE A 65 8.31 34.59 -0.76
C PHE A 65 8.35 35.76 -1.76
N GLY A 66 7.24 36.49 -1.91
CA GLY A 66 7.21 37.69 -2.75
C GLY A 66 7.33 37.39 -4.24
N ASN A 67 6.46 36.53 -4.76
CA ASN A 67 6.33 36.16 -6.18
C ASN A 67 7.48 35.34 -6.78
N LYS A 68 8.35 34.77 -5.94
CA LYS A 68 9.36 33.81 -6.41
C LYS A 68 8.71 32.48 -6.75
N THR A 69 9.12 31.89 -7.85
CA THR A 69 8.61 30.60 -8.33
C THR A 69 9.63 29.51 -8.06
N PHE A 70 9.19 28.41 -7.48
CA PHE A 70 10.01 27.25 -7.18
C PHE A 70 9.41 26.02 -7.86
N SER A 71 10.24 25.22 -8.53
CA SER A 71 9.76 23.93 -9.02
C SER A 71 9.66 22.91 -7.89
N TYR A 72 8.90 21.84 -8.11
CA TYR A 72 8.82 20.74 -7.16
C TYR A 72 8.59 19.40 -7.87
N LEU A 73 9.09 18.32 -7.26
CA LEU A 73 8.67 16.95 -7.58
C LEU A 73 7.49 16.59 -6.68
N SER A 74 6.40 16.13 -7.29
CA SER A 74 5.19 15.79 -6.56
C SER A 74 5.44 14.62 -5.59
N ARG A 75 4.68 14.61 -4.49
CA ARG A 75 4.70 13.51 -3.50
C ARG A 75 4.46 12.15 -4.17
N VAL A 76 3.59 12.10 -5.17
CA VAL A 76 3.26 10.86 -5.91
C VAL A 76 4.46 10.38 -6.74
N ALA A 77 5.20 11.30 -7.37
CA ALA A 77 6.41 10.97 -8.09
C ALA A 77 7.50 10.45 -7.15
N VAL A 78 7.79 11.15 -6.05
CA VAL A 78 8.78 10.69 -5.06
C VAL A 78 8.39 9.34 -4.46
N ARG A 79 7.10 9.11 -4.16
CA ARG A 79 6.59 7.80 -3.72
C ARG A 79 6.85 6.72 -4.75
N HIS A 80 6.60 7.00 -6.03
CA HIS A 80 6.87 6.05 -7.12
C HIS A 80 8.35 5.70 -7.22
N TYR A 81 9.25 6.69 -7.18
CA TYR A 81 10.70 6.49 -7.22
C TYR A 81 11.19 5.68 -6.02
N LEU A 82 10.72 5.99 -4.82
CA LEU A 82 11.01 5.21 -3.62
C LEU A 82 10.56 3.76 -3.77
N PHE A 83 9.33 3.55 -4.21
CA PHE A 83 8.78 2.20 -4.38
C PHE A 83 9.50 1.40 -5.47
N GLU A 84 9.79 2.01 -6.62
CA GLU A 84 10.53 1.36 -7.70
C GLU A 84 11.94 0.96 -7.24
N THR A 85 12.63 1.85 -6.51
CA THR A 85 13.95 1.56 -5.94
C THR A 85 13.90 0.38 -4.98
N LEU A 86 12.88 0.30 -4.13
CA LEU A 86 12.65 -0.81 -3.22
C LEU A 86 12.43 -2.13 -3.97
N CYS A 87 11.54 -2.14 -4.98
CA CYS A 87 11.28 -3.32 -5.81
C CYS A 87 12.55 -3.82 -6.53
N ARG A 88 13.40 -2.91 -7.02
CA ARG A 88 14.65 -3.30 -7.71
C ARG A 88 15.76 -3.74 -6.75
N SER A 89 15.84 -3.13 -5.57
CA SER A 89 16.88 -3.43 -4.58
C SER A 89 16.55 -4.69 -3.76
N TYR A 90 15.27 -4.93 -3.53
CA TYR A 90 14.75 -6.01 -2.67
C TYR A 90 13.57 -6.74 -3.35
N PRO A 91 13.78 -7.39 -4.51
CA PRO A 91 12.71 -7.97 -5.33
C PRO A 91 11.93 -9.10 -4.65
N ASP A 92 12.54 -9.77 -3.67
CA ASP A 92 11.88 -10.85 -2.93
C ASP A 92 10.87 -10.32 -1.90
N ASP A 93 11.13 -9.15 -1.32
CA ASP A 93 10.33 -8.54 -0.25
C ASP A 93 9.36 -7.47 -0.75
N TRP A 94 9.71 -6.79 -1.85
CA TRP A 94 8.94 -5.68 -2.42
C TRP A 94 8.44 -6.03 -3.81
N LYS A 95 7.12 -6.21 -3.91
CA LYS A 95 6.43 -6.53 -5.16
C LYS A 95 5.23 -5.59 -5.32
N PRO A 96 4.93 -5.14 -6.54
CA PRO A 96 3.69 -4.40 -6.85
C PRO A 96 2.47 -5.18 -6.40
N ALA A 97 1.64 -4.55 -5.57
CA ALA A 97 0.34 -5.10 -5.23
C ALA A 97 -0.57 -5.08 -6.46
N GLU A 98 -1.30 -6.17 -6.71
CA GLU A 98 -2.19 -6.23 -7.87
C GLU A 98 -3.35 -5.24 -7.71
N CYS A 99 -3.79 -4.70 -8.82
CA CYS A 99 -4.87 -3.74 -8.89
C CYS A 99 -5.99 -4.26 -9.79
N PHE A 100 -7.21 -3.79 -9.56
CA PHE A 100 -8.36 -4.11 -10.41
C PHE A 100 -9.21 -2.86 -10.65
N GLU A 101 -9.98 -2.88 -11.73
CA GLU A 101 -10.99 -1.86 -11.99
C GLU A 101 -12.25 -2.14 -11.17
N SER A 102 -12.71 -1.14 -10.43
CA SER A 102 -13.96 -1.18 -9.68
C SER A 102 -14.87 -0.03 -10.11
N GLY A 103 -16.15 -0.30 -10.32
CA GLY A 103 -17.14 0.70 -10.71
C GLY A 103 -17.86 0.33 -12.01
N THR A 104 -18.67 1.26 -12.53
CA THR A 104 -19.47 1.07 -13.74
C THR A 104 -19.45 2.34 -14.58
N GLY A 105 -19.34 2.19 -15.91
CA GLY A 105 -19.30 3.32 -16.84
C GLY A 105 -18.13 4.27 -16.56
N ASP A 106 -18.38 5.57 -16.56
CA ASP A 106 -17.37 6.61 -16.34
C ASP A 106 -16.86 6.69 -14.89
N ASN A 107 -17.50 6.00 -13.94
CA ASN A 107 -17.12 5.97 -12.53
C ASN A 107 -16.16 4.80 -12.20
N LYS A 108 -15.48 4.24 -13.19
CA LYS A 108 -14.46 3.21 -12.96
C LYS A 108 -13.24 3.83 -12.28
N VAL A 109 -12.81 3.22 -11.19
CA VAL A 109 -11.58 3.56 -10.47
C VAL A 109 -10.68 2.33 -10.41
N VAL A 110 -9.38 2.54 -10.55
CA VAL A 110 -8.38 1.50 -10.32
C VAL A 110 -7.97 1.55 -8.85
N GLN A 111 -8.02 0.41 -8.17
CA GLN A 111 -7.66 0.28 -6.76
C GLN A 111 -6.94 -1.04 -6.48
N PHE A 112 -6.23 -1.12 -5.35
CA PHE A 112 -5.56 -2.33 -4.89
C PHE A 112 -6.55 -3.47 -4.64
N ASP A 113 -6.18 -4.69 -4.98
CA ASP A 113 -7.01 -5.87 -4.76
C ASP A 113 -6.77 -6.50 -3.37
N LEU A 114 -7.54 -6.03 -2.38
CA LEU A 114 -7.46 -6.55 -1.02
C LEU A 114 -8.15 -7.91 -0.82
N ARG A 115 -8.70 -8.55 -1.85
CA ARG A 115 -9.34 -9.87 -1.71
C ARG A 115 -8.30 -10.95 -1.38
N ASN A 116 -7.11 -10.83 -1.95
CA ASN A 116 -6.02 -11.82 -1.79
C ASN A 116 -4.73 -11.20 -1.24
N GLN A 117 -4.74 -9.90 -0.92
CA GLN A 117 -3.55 -9.15 -0.54
C GLN A 117 -3.81 -8.28 0.69
N ASN A 118 -2.79 -8.14 1.54
CA ASN A 118 -2.84 -7.32 2.74
C ASN A 118 -1.42 -6.88 3.14
N ILE A 119 -1.28 -6.21 4.29
CA ILE A 119 0.00 -5.68 4.76
C ILE A 119 1.04 -6.75 5.13
N LEU A 120 0.60 -7.98 5.43
CA LEU A 120 1.47 -9.11 5.72
C LEU A 120 2.07 -9.62 4.41
N THR A 121 1.25 -9.76 3.37
CA THR A 121 1.68 -10.32 2.08
C THR A 121 2.39 -9.31 1.18
N HIS A 122 2.08 -8.02 1.26
CA HIS A 122 2.64 -6.99 0.39
C HIS A 122 3.19 -5.79 1.18
N ALA A 123 4.50 -5.57 1.07
CA ALA A 123 5.18 -4.43 1.70
C ALA A 123 4.70 -3.07 1.17
N GLU A 124 4.25 -3.00 -0.09
CA GLU A 124 3.68 -1.78 -0.68
C GLU A 124 2.45 -1.29 0.10
N LEU A 125 1.52 -2.21 0.40
CA LEU A 125 0.28 -1.91 1.13
C LEU A 125 0.57 -1.49 2.56
N ASP A 126 1.57 -2.12 3.18
CA ASP A 126 1.99 -1.75 4.52
C ASP A 126 2.58 -0.34 4.57
N ALA A 127 3.60 -0.06 3.76
CA ALA A 127 4.38 1.17 3.84
C ALA A 127 3.66 2.40 3.26
N PHE A 128 2.88 2.23 2.19
CA PHE A 128 2.24 3.35 1.47
C PHE A 128 0.74 3.46 1.70
N GLY A 129 0.14 2.50 2.41
CA GLY A 129 -1.29 2.50 2.69
C GLY A 129 -2.14 2.34 1.43
N TYR A 130 -3.45 2.38 1.62
CA TYR A 130 -4.42 2.17 0.57
C TYR A 130 -5.80 2.72 0.96
N MET A 131 -6.66 2.86 -0.05
CA MET A 131 -8.09 3.08 0.13
C MET A 131 -8.80 2.08 -0.77
N PHE A 132 -9.55 1.17 -0.16
CA PHE A 132 -10.30 0.14 -0.86
C PHE A 132 -11.79 0.39 -0.70
N THR A 133 -12.41 0.80 -1.79
CA THR A 133 -13.81 1.21 -1.81
C THR A 133 -14.70 0.02 -2.08
N ILE A 134 -15.64 -0.18 -1.16
CA ILE A 134 -16.66 -1.24 -1.22
C ILE A 134 -18.00 -0.56 -1.51
N GLY A 135 -18.69 -0.99 -2.57
CA GLY A 135 -19.94 -0.36 -3.01
C GLY A 135 -21.03 -0.45 -1.94
N GLY A 136 -21.55 0.70 -1.50
CA GLY A 136 -22.63 0.76 -0.51
C GLY A 136 -22.20 0.49 0.94
N GLN A 137 -20.90 0.37 1.22
CA GLN A 137 -20.35 0.14 2.56
C GLN A 137 -19.15 1.06 2.86
N GLN A 138 -18.67 1.03 4.10
CA GLN A 138 -17.50 1.79 4.51
C GLN A 138 -16.24 1.23 3.84
N SER A 139 -15.44 2.12 3.24
CA SER A 139 -14.15 1.75 2.66
C SER A 139 -13.16 1.27 3.72
N LEU A 140 -12.33 0.29 3.37
CA LEU A 140 -11.14 -0.05 4.15
C LEU A 140 -10.06 0.99 3.84
N ILE A 141 -9.59 1.71 4.86
CA ILE A 141 -8.66 2.82 4.70
C ILE A 141 -7.46 2.61 5.62
N ARG A 142 -6.28 2.54 5.01
CA ARG A 142 -5.00 2.55 5.71
C ARG A 142 -4.23 3.82 5.34
N LYS A 143 -4.00 4.69 6.33
CA LYS A 143 -3.07 5.83 6.14
C LYS A 143 -1.64 5.29 5.96
N ALA A 144 -0.89 5.83 5.01
CA ALA A 144 0.50 5.47 4.77
C ALA A 144 1.37 5.67 6.03
N PRO A 145 2.04 4.63 6.54
CA PRO A 145 3.08 4.77 7.55
C PRO A 145 4.29 5.59 7.07
N VAL A 146 4.63 5.50 5.78
CA VAL A 146 5.68 6.32 5.16
C VAL A 146 5.06 7.60 4.58
N GLY A 147 5.13 8.68 5.34
CA GLY A 147 4.82 10.04 4.93
C GLY A 147 5.93 10.64 4.09
N ILE A 148 5.58 11.41 3.06
CA ILE A 148 6.52 12.02 2.11
C ILE A 148 6.05 13.45 1.80
N THR A 149 6.93 14.44 1.89
CA THR A 149 6.63 15.81 1.44
C THR A 149 6.74 15.93 -0.08
N LYS A 150 6.38 17.08 -0.65
CA LYS A 150 6.89 17.42 -1.99
C LYS A 150 8.41 17.57 -1.90
N ALA A 151 9.15 17.23 -2.95
CA ALA A 151 10.54 17.65 -3.06
C ALA A 151 10.53 19.06 -3.67
N ILE A 152 10.92 20.09 -2.93
CA ILE A 152 10.79 21.48 -3.36
C ILE A 152 12.19 22.01 -3.69
N ALA A 153 12.34 22.70 -4.83
CA ALA A 153 13.58 23.37 -5.20
C ALA A 153 13.96 24.42 -4.15
N LEU A 154 15.24 24.48 -3.81
CA LEU A 154 15.81 25.48 -2.91
C LEU A 154 16.23 26.75 -3.67
N GLU A 155 16.27 26.67 -5.00
CA GLU A 155 16.56 27.81 -5.88
C GLU A 155 15.34 28.18 -6.70
N THR A 156 15.26 29.46 -7.05
CA THR A 156 14.16 29.99 -7.86
C THR A 156 14.27 29.50 -9.31
N TRP A 157 13.12 29.24 -9.91
CA TRP A 157 13.02 29.00 -11.34
C TRP A 157 12.97 30.33 -12.08
N GLU A 158 13.97 30.57 -12.93
CA GLU A 158 14.16 31.84 -13.64
C GLU A 158 13.58 31.84 -15.07
N GLY A 159 12.78 30.83 -15.43
CA GLY A 159 12.17 30.74 -16.76
C GLY A 159 12.98 29.97 -17.80
N ASP A 160 13.88 29.08 -17.37
CA ASP A 160 14.72 28.30 -18.28
C ASP A 160 13.88 27.42 -19.22
N MET A 161 14.29 27.40 -20.49
CA MET A 161 13.61 26.70 -21.58
C MET A 161 14.62 25.97 -22.46
N GLN A 162 14.34 24.71 -22.78
CA GLN A 162 15.05 23.93 -23.79
C GLN A 162 14.25 23.89 -25.11
N PHE A 163 14.95 24.06 -26.22
CA PHE A 163 14.42 24.00 -27.58
C PHE A 163 15.01 22.80 -28.30
N ASN A 164 14.17 21.87 -28.73
CA ASN A 164 14.56 20.67 -29.47
C ASN A 164 13.84 20.61 -30.81
N ALA A 165 14.47 20.02 -31.82
CA ALA A 165 13.80 19.70 -33.08
C ALA A 165 14.37 18.40 -33.65
N ASN A 166 13.51 17.56 -34.22
CA ASN A 166 13.86 16.22 -34.71
C ASN A 166 14.48 16.23 -36.12
N HIS A 167 15.40 17.17 -36.40
CA HIS A 167 15.96 17.41 -37.73
C HIS A 167 16.50 16.15 -38.42
N ASP A 168 17.29 15.36 -37.69
CA ASP A 168 17.89 14.16 -38.25
C ASP A 168 16.84 13.11 -38.63
N LEU A 169 15.86 12.87 -37.75
CA LEU A 169 14.76 11.93 -38.02
C LEU A 169 13.88 12.40 -39.19
N ALA A 170 13.56 13.69 -39.23
CA ALA A 170 12.75 14.29 -40.29
C ALA A 170 13.43 14.16 -41.66
N ARG A 171 14.75 14.42 -41.72
CA ARG A 171 15.55 14.27 -42.94
C ARG A 171 15.52 12.84 -43.49
N ARG A 172 15.56 11.81 -42.63
CA ARG A 172 15.57 10.40 -43.05
C ARG A 172 14.32 9.98 -43.82
N CYS A 173 13.19 10.64 -43.60
CA CYS A 173 11.92 10.35 -44.28
C CYS A 173 11.43 11.50 -45.18
N GLY A 174 12.28 12.49 -45.48
CA GLY A 174 11.90 13.66 -46.29
C GLY A 174 10.80 14.53 -45.68
N ALA A 175 10.63 14.50 -44.35
CA ALA A 175 9.65 15.29 -43.63
C ALA A 175 10.24 16.61 -43.12
N ASN A 176 9.36 17.51 -42.66
CA ASN A 176 9.77 18.74 -41.99
C ASN A 176 10.05 18.48 -40.50
N PRO A 177 11.13 19.07 -39.93
CA PRO A 177 11.37 19.03 -38.50
C PRO A 177 10.23 19.67 -37.71
N ASN A 178 9.89 19.08 -36.56
CA ASN A 178 8.89 19.56 -35.63
C ASN A 178 9.57 20.06 -34.34
N PRO A 179 9.55 21.37 -34.05
CA PRO A 179 10.10 21.92 -32.82
C PRO A 179 9.27 21.55 -31.59
N VAL A 180 9.97 21.31 -30.48
CA VAL A 180 9.40 21.07 -29.16
C VAL A 180 10.16 21.94 -28.17
N ASN A 181 9.41 22.71 -27.38
CA ASN A 181 9.97 23.50 -26.29
C ASN A 181 9.60 22.82 -24.98
N LYS A 182 10.52 22.73 -24.02
CA LYS A 182 10.22 22.26 -22.67
C LYS A 182 10.83 23.22 -21.67
N GLU A 183 10.10 23.56 -20.61
CA GLU A 183 10.71 24.28 -19.48
C GLU A 183 11.84 23.41 -18.90
N GLU A 184 12.83 23.97 -18.23
CA GLU A 184 13.85 23.18 -17.53
C GLU A 184 14.17 23.82 -16.19
N GLN A 185 14.72 23.03 -15.26
CA GLN A 185 15.42 23.54 -14.10
C GLN A 185 16.32 22.44 -13.54
N MET A 186 17.61 22.74 -13.37
CA MET A 186 18.50 21.98 -12.48
C MET A 186 18.57 22.74 -11.16
N SER A 187 18.37 22.06 -10.03
CA SER A 187 18.42 22.69 -8.72
C SER A 187 18.68 21.68 -7.60
N TYR A 188 19.03 22.17 -6.42
CA TYR A 188 18.91 21.42 -5.18
C TYR A 188 17.45 21.30 -4.74
N PHE A 189 16.99 20.07 -4.52
CA PHE A 189 15.66 19.78 -4.00
C PHE A 189 15.73 19.28 -2.58
N LYS A 190 14.83 19.78 -1.73
CA LYS A 190 14.62 19.29 -0.36
C LYS A 190 13.35 18.48 -0.25
N VAL A 191 13.46 17.29 0.33
CA VAL A 191 12.33 16.40 0.62
C VAL A 191 12.43 15.88 2.05
N SER A 192 11.30 15.53 2.67
CA SER A 192 11.29 14.87 3.96
C SER A 192 10.38 13.65 3.95
N PHE A 193 10.89 12.59 4.57
CA PHE A 193 10.22 11.33 4.81
C PHE A 193 9.95 11.21 6.31
N THR A 194 8.81 10.64 6.64
CA THR A 194 8.42 10.36 8.02
C THR A 194 7.89 8.94 8.07
N ILE A 195 8.46 8.10 8.92
CA ILE A 195 8.05 6.72 9.10
C ILE A 195 7.36 6.63 10.45
N ASP A 196 6.08 6.29 10.44
CA ASP A 196 5.30 5.94 11.63
C ASP A 196 5.63 4.49 12.01
N VAL A 197 6.50 4.34 13.01
CA VAL A 197 7.02 3.04 13.46
C VAL A 197 5.94 2.22 14.13
N ASP A 198 5.01 2.86 14.86
CA ASP A 198 3.89 2.17 15.50
C ASP A 198 2.94 1.57 14.45
N LYS A 199 2.69 2.32 13.36
CA LYS A 199 1.77 1.89 12.31
C LYS A 199 2.35 0.89 11.32
N LEU A 200 3.66 0.94 11.06
CA LEU A 200 4.34 0.00 10.16
C LEU A 200 4.19 -1.43 10.69
N GLY A 201 3.65 -2.32 9.87
CA GLY A 201 3.38 -3.71 10.22
C GLY A 201 2.12 -3.95 11.07
N TYR A 202 1.27 -2.94 11.25
CA TYR A 202 0.02 -3.05 12.02
C TYR A 202 -1.17 -2.54 11.23
N ASP A 203 -2.25 -3.31 11.07
CA ASP A 203 -3.48 -2.88 10.37
C ASP A 203 -4.75 -3.40 11.04
N GLU A 204 -5.87 -2.70 10.85
CA GLU A 204 -7.17 -3.05 11.46
C GLU A 204 -8.30 -2.97 10.45
N TRP A 205 -9.04 -4.06 10.26
CA TRP A 205 -10.22 -4.12 9.41
C TRP A 205 -11.47 -4.41 10.23
N TRP A 206 -12.52 -3.65 9.97
CA TRP A 206 -13.86 -3.99 10.42
C TRP A 206 -14.46 -5.01 9.44
N ILE A 207 -14.86 -6.15 9.97
CA ILE A 207 -15.38 -7.29 9.19
C ILE A 207 -16.75 -7.69 9.76
N ASN A 208 -17.58 -8.30 8.91
CA ASN A 208 -18.90 -8.78 9.34
C ASN A 208 -18.79 -10.16 9.99
N ASP A 209 -18.02 -11.05 9.36
CA ASP A 209 -17.78 -12.39 9.89
C ASP A 209 -16.41 -12.93 9.44
N TYR A 210 -16.04 -14.10 9.95
CA TYR A 210 -14.90 -14.88 9.49
C TYR A 210 -15.22 -16.37 9.54
N ASN A 211 -14.59 -17.13 8.64
CA ASN A 211 -14.59 -18.58 8.67
C ASN A 211 -13.15 -19.10 8.60
N TYR A 212 -12.92 -20.29 9.17
CA TYR A 212 -11.66 -20.99 9.05
C TYR A 212 -11.89 -22.45 8.72
N SER A 213 -11.42 -22.87 7.54
CA SER A 213 -11.51 -24.25 7.04
C SER A 213 -10.30 -24.57 6.18
N GLU A 214 -9.83 -25.81 6.18
CA GLU A 214 -8.74 -26.27 5.30
C GLU A 214 -7.47 -25.38 5.37
N ASN A 215 -7.07 -24.94 6.56
CA ASN A 215 -5.94 -24.01 6.78
C ASN A 215 -6.07 -22.64 6.08
N LYS A 216 -7.29 -22.24 5.74
CA LYS A 216 -7.62 -20.99 5.06
C LYS A 216 -8.54 -20.16 5.95
N LEU A 217 -8.11 -18.94 6.27
CA LEU A 217 -8.90 -17.93 6.95
C LEU A 217 -9.60 -17.06 5.90
N THR A 218 -10.92 -16.98 5.99
CA THR A 218 -11.75 -16.13 5.14
C THR A 218 -12.38 -15.05 6.02
N LEU A 219 -12.12 -13.78 5.70
CA LEU A 219 -12.67 -12.61 6.38
C LEU A 219 -13.76 -11.98 5.49
N PHE A 220 -15.00 -11.92 5.98
CA PHE A 220 -16.13 -11.38 5.22
C PHE A 220 -16.24 -9.87 5.40
N LEU A 221 -16.00 -9.12 4.32
CA LEU A 221 -16.01 -7.66 4.30
C LEU A 221 -17.41 -7.09 4.09
N THR A 222 -18.31 -7.80 3.39
CA THR A 222 -19.70 -7.37 3.13
C THR A 222 -20.75 -8.32 3.71
N GLU A 223 -21.90 -7.78 4.16
CA GLU A 223 -23.05 -8.57 4.65
C GLU A 223 -23.91 -9.06 3.48
N LYS A 224 -23.93 -8.28 2.40
CA LYS A 224 -24.57 -8.55 1.11
C LYS A 224 -23.62 -8.09 0.02
N GLY A 225 -23.43 -8.87 -1.04
CA GLY A 225 -22.66 -8.42 -2.20
C GLY A 225 -23.44 -8.61 -3.48
N THR A 226 -22.84 -9.21 -4.51
CA THR A 226 -23.53 -9.40 -5.78
C THR A 226 -24.56 -10.52 -5.63
N ASP A 227 -25.84 -10.19 -5.72
CA ASP A 227 -26.91 -11.18 -5.66
C ASP A 227 -27.13 -11.83 -7.02
N VAL A 228 -27.27 -13.16 -7.02
CA VAL A 228 -27.88 -13.92 -8.09
C VAL A 228 -29.19 -14.50 -7.59
N VAL A 229 -30.23 -14.40 -8.41
CA VAL A 229 -31.53 -15.00 -8.13
C VAL A 229 -31.73 -16.14 -9.12
N LEU A 230 -31.69 -17.36 -8.61
CA LEU A 230 -31.97 -18.58 -9.35
C LEU A 230 -33.47 -18.85 -9.32
N LYS A 231 -34.05 -19.24 -10.47
CA LYS A 231 -35.46 -19.62 -10.59
C LYS A 231 -35.61 -21.13 -10.62
N ASN A 232 -36.84 -21.61 -10.43
CA ASN A 232 -37.21 -23.04 -10.48
C ASN A 232 -36.43 -23.89 -9.46
N VAL A 233 -36.14 -23.34 -8.29
CA VAL A 233 -35.36 -24.02 -7.27
C VAL A 233 -36.29 -24.78 -6.33
N GLU A 234 -36.07 -26.09 -6.22
CA GLU A 234 -36.78 -26.97 -5.31
C GLU A 234 -35.95 -27.24 -4.06
N LYS A 235 -36.60 -27.23 -2.90
CA LYS A 235 -35.93 -27.50 -1.63
C LYS A 235 -35.90 -29.00 -1.36
N GLY A 236 -34.72 -29.53 -1.09
CA GLY A 236 -34.50 -30.93 -0.71
C GLY A 236 -34.98 -31.25 0.71
N ILE A 237 -34.73 -32.49 1.14
CA ILE A 237 -35.15 -33.03 2.45
C ILE A 237 -34.45 -32.30 3.60
N ASP A 238 -33.20 -31.85 3.40
CA ASP A 238 -32.42 -31.07 4.36
C ASP A 238 -32.55 -29.56 4.11
N LYS A 239 -32.54 -28.75 5.18
CA LYS A 239 -32.75 -27.28 5.13
C LYS A 239 -31.75 -26.52 4.24
N SER A 240 -30.65 -27.15 3.86
CA SER A 240 -29.50 -26.60 3.13
C SER A 240 -29.26 -27.22 1.75
N HIS A 241 -30.16 -28.10 1.30
CA HIS A 241 -30.06 -28.75 0.00
C HIS A 241 -31.11 -28.18 -0.96
N TYR A 242 -30.69 -27.75 -2.14
CA TYR A 242 -31.54 -27.21 -3.19
C TYR A 242 -31.29 -27.93 -4.52
N LYS A 243 -32.29 -27.96 -5.40
CA LYS A 243 -32.20 -28.57 -6.73
C LYS A 243 -32.80 -27.68 -7.80
N ILE A 244 -32.20 -27.72 -8.98
CA ILE A 244 -32.74 -27.18 -10.22
C ILE A 244 -32.70 -28.32 -11.23
N ASP A 245 -33.87 -28.77 -11.68
CA ASP A 245 -34.02 -29.98 -12.48
C ASP A 245 -33.33 -31.20 -11.80
N GLU A 246 -32.29 -31.77 -12.41
CA GLU A 246 -31.51 -32.89 -11.84
C GLU A 246 -30.25 -32.44 -11.09
N HIS A 247 -29.94 -31.15 -11.10
CA HIS A 247 -28.69 -30.58 -10.60
C HIS A 247 -28.84 -30.03 -9.18
N GLU A 248 -27.79 -30.15 -8.37
CA GLU A 248 -27.85 -29.85 -6.94
C GLU A 248 -27.08 -28.56 -6.59
N ILE A 249 -27.57 -27.90 -5.55
CA ILE A 249 -26.92 -26.78 -4.87
C ILE A 249 -26.93 -27.10 -3.38
N ARG A 250 -25.75 -27.24 -2.77
CA ARG A 250 -25.58 -27.57 -1.35
C ARG A 250 -24.92 -26.39 -0.63
N ILE A 251 -25.49 -25.98 0.50
CA ILE A 251 -24.99 -24.83 1.26
C ILE A 251 -24.67 -25.24 2.70
N GLU A 252 -23.39 -25.35 3.03
CA GLU A 252 -22.90 -25.66 4.37
C GLU A 252 -22.26 -24.41 4.97
N GLY A 253 -22.98 -23.75 5.89
CA GLY A 253 -22.57 -22.45 6.43
C GLY A 253 -22.57 -21.37 5.35
N LEU A 254 -21.38 -20.89 4.97
CA LEU A 254 -21.16 -19.90 3.90
C LEU A 254 -20.49 -20.52 2.66
N THR A 255 -20.29 -21.83 2.66
CA THR A 255 -19.76 -22.56 1.52
C THR A 255 -20.90 -23.04 0.64
N CYS A 256 -20.89 -22.65 -0.63
CA CYS A 256 -21.87 -23.03 -1.64
C CYS A 256 -21.21 -23.97 -2.66
N SER A 257 -21.73 -25.19 -2.75
CA SER A 257 -21.34 -26.17 -3.77
C SER A 257 -22.46 -26.27 -4.81
N VAL A 258 -22.12 -26.01 -6.07
CA VAL A 258 -23.06 -25.97 -7.21
C VAL A 258 -22.60 -26.95 -8.29
N SER A 259 -23.51 -27.79 -8.80
CA SER A 259 -23.20 -28.70 -9.91
C SER A 259 -22.68 -27.92 -11.13
N ARG A 260 -21.64 -28.44 -11.80
CA ARG A 260 -20.97 -27.71 -12.89
C ARG A 260 -21.89 -27.37 -14.06
N GLU A 261 -22.95 -28.15 -14.27
CA GLU A 261 -23.94 -27.94 -15.32
C GLU A 261 -24.75 -26.65 -15.16
N LEU A 262 -24.87 -26.13 -13.93
CA LEU A 262 -25.56 -24.88 -13.64
C LEU A 262 -24.69 -23.64 -13.92
N MET A 263 -23.39 -23.85 -14.13
CA MET A 263 -22.39 -22.79 -14.25
C MET A 263 -21.70 -22.83 -15.63
N GLU A 264 -21.13 -21.71 -16.03
CA GLU A 264 -20.27 -21.59 -17.21
C GLU A 264 -18.95 -20.88 -16.86
N GLU A 265 -17.85 -21.31 -17.48
CA GLU A 265 -16.53 -20.69 -17.34
C GLU A 265 -16.37 -19.56 -18.37
N GLU A 266 -16.15 -18.34 -17.88
CA GLU A 266 -15.75 -17.21 -18.69
C GLU A 266 -14.23 -16.99 -18.60
N THR A 267 -13.61 -16.67 -19.74
CA THR A 267 -12.20 -16.24 -19.82
C THR A 267 -12.14 -14.81 -20.32
N GLU A 268 -11.66 -13.87 -19.50
CA GLU A 268 -11.42 -12.51 -19.96
C GLU A 268 -10.00 -12.38 -20.56
N ASN A 269 -9.92 -11.95 -21.83
CA ASN A 269 -8.67 -11.61 -22.48
C ASN A 269 -8.28 -10.16 -22.16
N SER A 270 -7.54 -9.93 -21.07
CA SER A 270 -6.87 -8.64 -20.86
C SER A 270 -5.52 -8.61 -21.56
N LYS A 271 -5.28 -7.57 -22.38
CA LYS A 271 -3.96 -7.33 -22.99
C LYS A 271 -2.92 -7.13 -21.87
N ASN A 272 -2.04 -8.12 -21.69
CA ASN A 272 -0.83 -8.14 -20.84
C ASN A 272 -0.92 -8.59 -19.36
N GLN A 273 -1.89 -9.40 -18.94
CA GLN A 273 -1.80 -10.15 -17.65
C GLN A 273 -2.33 -11.58 -17.80
N GLU A 274 -1.96 -12.48 -16.88
CA GLU A 274 -2.34 -13.90 -16.87
C GLU A 274 -3.86 -14.11 -17.05
N LYS A 275 -4.25 -15.17 -17.77
CA LYS A 275 -5.64 -15.50 -18.07
C LYS A 275 -6.41 -15.80 -16.77
N LYS A 276 -7.20 -14.84 -16.28
CA LYS A 276 -8.10 -15.06 -15.15
C LYS A 276 -9.37 -15.77 -15.61
N LYS A 277 -9.63 -16.96 -15.06
CA LYS A 277 -10.87 -17.72 -15.28
C LYS A 277 -11.88 -17.35 -14.21
N SER A 278 -13.13 -17.10 -14.59
CA SER A 278 -14.24 -16.89 -13.66
C SER A 278 -15.41 -17.80 -14.00
N ILE A 279 -16.24 -18.16 -13.04
CA ILE A 279 -17.49 -18.88 -13.28
C ILE A 279 -18.70 -17.97 -13.00
N THR A 280 -19.78 -18.18 -13.76
CA THR A 280 -21.09 -17.53 -13.54
C THR A 280 -22.19 -18.57 -13.72
N PHE A 281 -23.37 -18.32 -13.16
CA PHE A 281 -24.55 -19.14 -13.46
C PHE A 281 -24.99 -18.90 -14.91
N LYS A 282 -25.35 -19.97 -15.62
CA LYS A 282 -25.90 -19.87 -16.98
C LYS A 282 -27.19 -19.07 -16.97
N GLU A 283 -27.40 -18.24 -18.00
CA GLU A 283 -28.57 -17.35 -18.09
C GLU A 283 -29.91 -18.08 -17.97
N ASP A 284 -29.97 -19.35 -18.41
CA ASP A 284 -31.18 -20.17 -18.38
C ASP A 284 -31.74 -20.39 -16.96
N PHE A 285 -30.88 -20.35 -15.94
CA PHE A 285 -31.27 -20.55 -14.54
C PHE A 285 -31.51 -19.25 -13.79
N LEU A 286 -31.24 -18.10 -14.41
CA LEU A 286 -31.40 -16.78 -13.80
C LEU A 286 -32.85 -16.30 -13.90
N LYS A 287 -33.34 -15.68 -12.82
CA LYS A 287 -34.58 -14.90 -12.83
C LYS A 287 -34.31 -13.56 -13.51
N LYS A 288 -34.94 -13.32 -14.66
CA LYS A 288 -34.90 -12.02 -15.35
C LYS A 288 -35.50 -10.94 -14.42
N PRO A 289 -34.90 -9.73 -14.32
CA PRO A 289 -35.48 -8.66 -13.51
C PRO A 289 -36.89 -8.35 -14.03
N GLU A 290 -37.89 -8.47 -13.17
CA GLU A 290 -39.28 -8.08 -13.50
C GLU A 290 -39.31 -6.58 -13.81
N GLU A 291 -39.74 -6.21 -15.03
CA GLU A 291 -40.13 -4.84 -15.35
C GLU A 291 -41.38 -4.52 -14.52
N GLU A 292 -41.23 -3.70 -13.47
CA GLU A 292 -42.40 -3.13 -12.79
C GLU A 292 -43.27 -2.40 -13.82
N SER A 293 -44.48 -2.92 -13.96
CA SER A 293 -45.52 -2.51 -14.88
C SER A 293 -45.84 -1.03 -14.79
N LYS A 294 -45.84 -0.39 -15.97
CA LYS A 294 -46.36 0.94 -16.27
C LYS A 294 -47.79 1.10 -15.74
N GLU A 295 -48.07 2.20 -15.04
CA GLU A 295 -49.25 3.02 -15.31
C GLU A 295 -49.07 4.50 -14.92
N LYS A 296 -49.24 5.35 -15.95
CA LYS A 296 -49.69 6.75 -16.02
C LYS A 296 -48.77 7.94 -15.69
N GLU A 297 -48.28 8.48 -16.80
CA GLU A 297 -48.52 9.83 -17.35
C GLU A 297 -47.76 11.08 -16.84
N SER A 298 -46.98 11.60 -17.79
CA SER A 298 -46.77 13.02 -18.12
C SER A 298 -46.00 13.90 -17.13
N SER A 299 -44.70 14.04 -17.38
CA SER A 299 -44.10 15.34 -17.70
C SER A 299 -42.61 15.16 -17.96
N GLY A 300 -42.11 15.83 -19.00
CA GLY A 300 -40.78 15.59 -19.55
C GLY A 300 -39.65 15.90 -18.58
N LYS A 301 -38.75 14.93 -18.41
CA LYS A 301 -37.32 15.13 -18.17
C LYS A 301 -36.58 13.85 -18.56
N LYS A 302 -35.70 13.95 -19.55
CA LYS A 302 -34.78 12.87 -19.96
C LYS A 302 -33.88 12.50 -18.77
N GLY A 303 -34.25 11.45 -18.04
CA GLY A 303 -33.42 10.84 -17.00
C GLY A 303 -32.34 9.95 -17.62
N LYS A 304 -31.08 10.19 -17.22
CA LYS A 304 -29.92 9.36 -17.56
C LYS A 304 -30.13 7.91 -17.05
N GLY A 305 -29.68 6.95 -17.85
CA GLY A 305 -30.03 5.53 -17.77
C GLY A 305 -29.80 4.85 -16.42
N LYS A 306 -30.73 3.94 -16.08
CA LYS A 306 -30.60 2.96 -14.98
C LYS A 306 -29.37 2.09 -15.25
N GLY A 307 -28.43 2.07 -14.31
CA GLY A 307 -27.23 1.23 -14.37
C GLY A 307 -27.58 -0.26 -14.38
N ARG A 308 -26.97 -1.02 -15.29
CA ARG A 308 -27.00 -2.50 -15.32
C ARG A 308 -26.42 -3.02 -13.98
N LYS A 309 -27.12 -3.94 -13.31
CA LYS A 309 -26.59 -4.66 -12.13
C LYS A 309 -25.33 -5.44 -12.53
N LYS A 310 -24.33 -5.49 -11.64
CA LYS A 310 -23.08 -6.24 -11.88
C LYS A 310 -23.39 -7.73 -12.08
N PRO A 311 -22.74 -8.42 -13.03
CA PRO A 311 -22.89 -9.86 -13.22
C PRO A 311 -22.35 -10.63 -12.01
N PHE A 312 -23.00 -11.74 -11.65
CA PHE A 312 -22.58 -12.65 -10.59
C PHE A 312 -21.39 -13.49 -11.08
N LYS A 313 -20.18 -12.95 -10.95
CA LYS A 313 -18.93 -13.63 -11.33
C LYS A 313 -18.17 -14.09 -10.10
N VAL A 314 -17.81 -15.37 -10.07
CA VAL A 314 -17.00 -16.00 -9.05
C VAL A 314 -15.60 -16.24 -9.62
N GLU A 315 -14.60 -15.55 -9.08
CA GLU A 315 -13.20 -15.68 -9.53
C GLU A 315 -12.42 -16.70 -8.68
N ASP A 316 -12.82 -16.91 -7.42
CA ASP A 316 -12.18 -17.86 -6.50
C ASP A 316 -13.16 -19.01 -6.23
N TYR A 317 -12.90 -20.15 -6.86
CA TYR A 317 -13.69 -21.36 -6.74
C TYR A 317 -12.78 -22.59 -6.75
N THR A 318 -13.20 -23.63 -6.05
CA THR A 318 -12.56 -24.95 -6.08
C THR A 318 -13.35 -25.87 -6.98
N VAL A 319 -12.67 -26.65 -7.82
CA VAL A 319 -13.29 -27.70 -8.62
C VAL A 319 -13.16 -29.02 -7.87
N LYS A 320 -14.29 -29.60 -7.46
CA LYS A 320 -14.33 -30.95 -6.89
C LYS A 320 -14.59 -31.93 -8.04
N GLU A 321 -13.53 -32.39 -8.69
CA GLU A 321 -13.63 -33.23 -9.90
C GLU A 321 -14.39 -34.55 -9.66
N GLU A 322 -14.19 -35.19 -8.50
CA GLU A 322 -14.84 -36.46 -8.16
C GLU A 322 -16.36 -36.33 -7.95
N GLU A 323 -16.83 -35.16 -7.52
CA GLU A 323 -18.25 -34.91 -7.24
C GLU A 323 -18.93 -34.08 -8.35
N ASN A 324 -18.16 -33.55 -9.30
CA ASN A 324 -18.65 -32.67 -10.38
C ASN A 324 -19.32 -31.37 -9.87
N PHE A 325 -18.73 -30.75 -8.84
CA PHE A 325 -19.19 -29.47 -8.27
C PHE A 325 -18.14 -28.37 -8.42
N TYR A 326 -18.62 -27.13 -8.61
CA TYR A 326 -17.89 -25.92 -8.25
C TYR A 326 -18.23 -25.54 -6.81
N GLN A 327 -17.22 -25.22 -6.02
CA GLN A 327 -17.39 -24.79 -4.64
C GLN A 327 -16.84 -23.38 -4.45
N PHE A 328 -17.66 -22.47 -3.92
CA PHE A 328 -17.28 -21.08 -3.68
C PHE A 328 -18.00 -20.51 -2.45
N THR A 329 -17.50 -19.39 -1.95
CA THR A 329 -18.01 -18.79 -0.71
C THR A 329 -19.07 -17.72 -0.99
N ILE A 330 -20.16 -17.71 -0.22
CA ILE A 330 -21.26 -16.74 -0.28
C ILE A 330 -21.36 -15.91 1.01
N ALA A 331 -21.95 -14.72 0.96
CA ALA A 331 -22.24 -13.88 2.12
C ALA A 331 -23.48 -14.35 2.87
N ASN A 332 -24.50 -14.71 2.10
CA ASN A 332 -25.81 -15.07 2.58
C ASN A 332 -26.57 -15.79 1.47
N TYR A 333 -27.61 -16.53 1.85
CA TYR A 333 -28.60 -17.05 0.93
C TYR A 333 -29.99 -16.89 1.52
N SER A 334 -30.97 -16.72 0.63
CA SER A 334 -32.38 -16.73 1.02
C SER A 334 -33.19 -17.51 0.00
N TYR A 335 -34.10 -18.34 0.50
CA TYR A 335 -35.01 -19.14 -0.33
C TYR A 335 -36.44 -18.64 -0.14
N ASP A 336 -37.08 -18.27 -1.24
CA ASP A 336 -38.50 -17.92 -1.32
C ASP A 336 -39.26 -19.14 -1.86
N SER A 337 -40.04 -19.78 -0.98
CA SER A 337 -40.82 -20.98 -1.31
C SER A 337 -41.96 -20.71 -2.28
N ASP A 338 -42.55 -19.52 -2.20
CA ASP A 338 -43.73 -19.17 -3.00
C ASP A 338 -43.34 -18.92 -4.45
N LYS A 339 -42.18 -18.29 -4.64
CA LYS A 339 -41.61 -18.01 -5.96
C LYS A 339 -40.70 -19.12 -6.48
N LYS A 340 -40.41 -20.15 -5.67
CA LYS A 340 -39.39 -21.17 -5.94
C LYS A 340 -38.06 -20.55 -6.40
N THR A 341 -37.60 -19.53 -5.67
CA THR A 341 -36.37 -18.80 -6.02
C THR A 341 -35.33 -18.85 -4.91
N LEU A 342 -34.08 -19.14 -5.27
CA LEU A 342 -32.94 -19.07 -4.37
C LEU A 342 -32.09 -17.85 -4.71
N THR A 343 -31.93 -16.96 -3.75
CA THR A 343 -31.01 -15.82 -3.87
C THR A 343 -29.71 -16.19 -3.19
N LEU A 344 -28.60 -16.16 -3.92
CA LEU A 344 -27.25 -16.29 -3.38
C LEU A 344 -26.57 -14.92 -3.46
N SER A 345 -25.99 -14.46 -2.37
CA SER A 345 -25.24 -13.21 -2.33
C SER A 345 -23.75 -13.54 -2.29
N LEU A 346 -22.96 -13.14 -3.28
CA LEU A 346 -21.49 -13.23 -3.18
C LEU A 346 -20.98 -12.27 -2.12
N ALA A 347 -20.24 -12.76 -1.12
CA ALA A 347 -19.55 -11.85 -0.21
C ALA A 347 -18.31 -11.32 -0.87
N LEU A 348 -17.99 -10.06 -0.60
CA LEU A 348 -16.61 -9.64 -0.72
C LEU A 348 -15.87 -10.21 0.49
N SER A 349 -14.95 -11.13 0.25
CA SER A 349 -14.10 -11.72 1.27
C SER A 349 -12.64 -11.39 1.03
N HIS A 350 -11.85 -11.48 2.10
CA HIS A 350 -10.41 -11.60 2.05
C HIS A 350 -9.99 -12.99 2.48
N GLU A 351 -9.11 -13.62 1.72
CA GLU A 351 -8.72 -15.00 1.94
C GLU A 351 -7.21 -15.15 2.10
N ILE A 352 -6.79 -15.90 3.12
CA ILE A 352 -5.39 -16.09 3.43
C ILE A 352 -5.12 -17.45 4.07
N GLN A 353 -4.03 -18.09 3.67
CA GLN A 353 -3.56 -19.32 4.32
C GLN A 353 -2.96 -19.00 5.68
N ALA A 354 -3.42 -19.71 6.71
CA ALA A 354 -2.96 -19.51 8.08
C ALA A 354 -3.10 -20.78 8.93
N GLN A 355 -2.19 -20.93 9.90
CA GLN A 355 -2.32 -21.93 10.96
C GLN A 355 -3.06 -21.34 12.15
N VAL A 356 -4.04 -22.06 12.69
CA VAL A 356 -4.85 -21.60 13.82
C VAL A 356 -4.31 -22.07 15.16
N ASN A 357 -4.26 -21.15 16.13
CA ASN A 357 -4.08 -21.47 17.54
C ASN A 357 -5.03 -20.59 18.37
N GLY A 358 -6.21 -21.11 18.70
CA GLY A 358 -7.27 -20.33 19.36
C GLY A 358 -7.85 -19.25 18.43
N LYS A 359 -7.83 -17.98 18.87
CA LYS A 359 -8.29 -16.81 18.08
C LYS A 359 -7.17 -16.14 17.25
N LYS A 360 -5.99 -16.77 17.22
CA LYS A 360 -4.80 -16.28 16.53
C LYS A 360 -4.53 -17.14 15.30
N TYR A 361 -4.36 -16.49 14.16
CA TYR A 361 -4.11 -17.09 12.86
C TYR A 361 -2.71 -16.68 12.38
N THR A 362 -1.76 -17.60 12.45
CA THR A 362 -0.37 -17.34 12.03
C THR A 362 -0.23 -17.54 10.53
N VAL A 363 0.22 -16.51 9.82
CA VAL A 363 0.48 -16.53 8.38
C VAL A 363 1.94 -16.89 8.15
N ILE A 364 2.16 -17.94 7.36
CA ILE A 364 3.50 -18.46 7.05
C ILE A 364 3.81 -18.16 5.58
N SER A 365 5.09 -17.93 5.27
CA SER A 365 5.56 -17.78 3.89
C SER A 365 5.12 -18.95 3.00
N LYS A 366 4.98 -18.70 1.69
CA LYS A 366 4.63 -19.74 0.70
C LYS A 366 5.60 -20.94 0.68
N ASN A 367 6.81 -20.75 1.19
CA ASN A 367 7.84 -21.80 1.30
C ASN A 367 7.80 -22.52 2.66
N PHE A 368 6.87 -22.18 3.54
CA PHE A 368 6.72 -22.72 4.91
C PHE A 368 7.92 -22.50 5.87
N ASP A 369 8.92 -21.71 5.48
CA ASP A 369 10.18 -21.56 6.24
C ASP A 369 10.17 -20.46 7.32
N SER A 370 9.23 -19.50 7.27
CA SER A 370 9.20 -18.38 8.21
C SER A 370 7.80 -17.81 8.45
N GLU A 371 7.54 -17.41 9.70
CA GLU A 371 6.36 -16.66 10.12
C GLU A 371 6.43 -15.23 9.56
N ILE A 372 5.42 -14.84 8.78
CA ILE A 372 5.30 -13.47 8.25
C ILE A 372 4.66 -12.57 9.30
N GLY A 373 3.67 -13.11 10.01
CA GLY A 373 2.90 -12.39 11.01
C GLY A 373 1.65 -13.14 11.42
N GLU A 374 0.77 -12.43 12.12
CA GLU A 374 -0.45 -12.96 12.70
C GLU A 374 -1.67 -12.10 12.33
N ILE A 375 -2.82 -12.77 12.29
CA ILE A 375 -4.14 -12.14 12.26
C ILE A 375 -4.86 -12.56 13.54
N THR A 376 -5.37 -11.59 14.29
CA THR A 376 -6.24 -11.84 15.45
C THR A 376 -7.61 -11.29 15.16
N VAL A 377 -8.66 -12.07 15.45
CA VAL A 377 -10.04 -11.58 15.31
C VAL A 377 -10.64 -11.33 16.70
N GLU A 378 -11.08 -10.10 16.93
CA GLU A 378 -11.68 -9.63 18.17
C GLU A 378 -13.15 -9.21 17.96
N GLY A 379 -13.95 -9.30 19.03
CA GLY A 379 -15.35 -8.87 19.05
C GLY A 379 -16.37 -10.01 19.19
N GLU A 380 -17.55 -9.66 19.68
CA GLU A 380 -18.74 -10.52 19.78
C GLU A 380 -19.90 -9.84 19.02
N ASN A 381 -20.77 -10.62 18.36
CA ASN A 381 -21.91 -10.17 17.53
C ASN A 381 -21.53 -9.50 16.18
N SER A 382 -22.32 -8.50 15.73
CA SER A 382 -22.36 -7.95 14.36
C SER A 382 -21.22 -7.01 13.96
N LYS A 383 -20.24 -6.77 14.83
CA LYS A 383 -19.04 -5.99 14.50
C LYS A 383 -17.79 -6.69 15.01
N LYS A 384 -17.10 -7.38 14.10
CA LYS A 384 -15.83 -8.05 14.37
C LYS A 384 -14.70 -7.20 13.80
N ARG A 385 -13.52 -7.33 14.41
CA ARG A 385 -12.32 -6.62 14.00
C ARG A 385 -11.20 -7.61 13.74
N ALA A 386 -10.67 -7.63 12.53
CA ALA A 386 -9.45 -8.33 12.19
C ALA A 386 -8.25 -7.40 12.38
N ILE A 387 -7.28 -7.83 13.17
CA ILE A 387 -6.05 -7.11 13.47
C ILE A 387 -4.89 -7.87 12.83
N PHE A 388 -4.15 -7.21 11.95
CA PHE A 388 -2.99 -7.74 11.26
C PHE A 388 -1.73 -7.23 11.94
N ARG A 389 -0.79 -8.11 12.26
CA ARG A 389 0.51 -7.77 12.85
C ARG A 389 1.62 -8.54 12.14
N LEU A 390 2.60 -7.82 11.61
CA LEU A 390 3.84 -8.44 11.12
C LEU A 390 4.65 -9.02 12.28
N ALA A 391 5.37 -10.09 12.00
CA ALA A 391 6.44 -10.54 12.87
C ALA A 391 7.51 -9.44 13.00
N ASN A 392 8.08 -9.28 14.20
CA ASN A 392 9.03 -8.20 14.50
C ASN A 392 10.25 -8.21 13.57
N GLU A 393 10.78 -9.38 13.23
CA GLU A 393 11.91 -9.52 12.30
C GLU A 393 11.57 -9.00 10.89
N ILE A 394 10.35 -9.29 10.40
CA ILE A 394 9.90 -8.83 9.09
C ILE A 394 9.66 -7.31 9.10
N LYS A 395 9.07 -6.78 10.18
CA LYS A 395 8.89 -5.34 10.37
C LYS A 395 10.25 -4.62 10.40
N LYS A 396 11.21 -5.12 11.16
CA LYS A 396 12.58 -4.58 11.25
C LYS A 396 13.28 -4.63 9.89
N LYS A 397 13.19 -5.76 9.18
CA LYS A 397 13.71 -5.91 7.81
C LYS A 397 13.13 -4.85 6.87
N ARG A 398 11.80 -4.69 6.86
CA ARG A 398 11.10 -3.71 6.02
C ARG A 398 11.50 -2.28 6.33
N LEU A 399 11.60 -1.92 7.62
CA LEU A 399 12.07 -0.62 8.06
C LEU A 399 13.51 -0.35 7.59
N THR A 400 14.40 -1.32 7.78
CA THR A 400 15.81 -1.25 7.37
C THR A 400 15.93 -1.02 5.86
N GLN A 401 15.15 -1.75 5.05
CA GLN A 401 15.14 -1.58 3.60
C GLN A 401 14.70 -0.19 3.15
N ILE A 402 13.67 0.38 3.78
CA ILE A 402 13.21 1.75 3.51
C ILE A 402 14.33 2.75 3.84
N LEU A 403 14.95 2.62 5.02
CA LEU A 403 16.01 3.53 5.46
C LEU A 403 17.26 3.42 4.58
N ASP A 404 17.62 2.20 4.16
CA ASP A 404 18.78 1.94 3.32
C ASP A 404 18.64 2.59 1.93
N VAL A 405 17.50 2.45 1.25
CA VAL A 405 17.30 3.13 -0.05
C VAL A 405 17.25 4.65 0.10
N LEU A 406 16.68 5.19 1.18
CA LEU A 406 16.68 6.64 1.43
C LEU A 406 18.09 7.19 1.63
N LYS A 407 18.95 6.41 2.28
CA LYS A 407 20.34 6.77 2.54
C LYS A 407 21.21 6.67 1.28
N ASN A 408 21.03 5.62 0.46
CA ASN A 408 21.86 5.39 -0.71
C ASN A 408 21.39 6.14 -1.97
N GLY A 409 20.11 6.53 -2.01
CA GLY A 409 19.51 7.27 -3.12
C GLY A 409 18.43 6.48 -3.86
N LEU A 410 17.65 7.21 -4.66
CA LEU A 410 16.50 6.66 -5.38
C LEU A 410 16.72 6.66 -6.88
N ILE A 411 16.13 5.69 -7.55
CA ILE A 411 16.00 5.70 -9.00
C ILE A 411 15.15 6.89 -9.42
N TYR A 412 15.62 7.63 -10.42
CA TYR A 412 14.90 8.76 -10.97
C TYR A 412 15.09 8.82 -12.47
N HIS A 413 14.08 8.29 -13.17
CA HIS A 413 14.02 8.23 -14.62
C HIS A 413 12.76 8.94 -15.13
N SER A 414 12.91 9.71 -16.19
CA SER A 414 11.79 10.33 -16.90
C SER A 414 12.23 10.73 -18.31
N SER A 415 11.39 10.47 -19.31
CA SER A 415 11.61 10.91 -20.71
C SER A 415 12.98 10.57 -21.32
N GLY A 416 13.59 9.43 -20.93
CA GLY A 416 14.90 9.01 -21.42
C GLY A 416 16.11 9.59 -20.67
N GLU A 417 15.86 10.46 -19.68
CA GLU A 417 16.89 11.01 -18.80
C GLU A 417 17.00 10.18 -17.51
N CYS A 418 18.22 10.02 -17.01
CA CYS A 418 18.56 9.20 -15.84
C CYS A 418 19.57 9.95 -14.96
N TYR A 419 19.07 10.72 -13.99
CA TYR A 419 19.94 11.45 -13.05
C TYR A 419 20.15 10.65 -11.75
N GLY A 420 19.14 9.86 -11.34
CA GLY A 420 19.08 9.35 -9.96
C GLY A 420 18.84 10.48 -8.95
N ILE A 421 18.33 10.14 -7.77
CA ILE A 421 18.27 11.03 -6.60
C ILE A 421 19.37 10.57 -5.66
N VAL A 422 20.51 11.26 -5.67
CA VAL A 422 21.66 10.94 -4.81
C VAL A 422 21.72 11.99 -3.69
N PRO A 423 21.60 11.59 -2.40
CA PRO A 423 21.64 12.54 -1.30
C PRO A 423 22.99 13.27 -1.22
N LYS A 424 22.92 14.60 -1.20
CA LYS A 424 24.04 15.51 -0.89
C LYS A 424 24.08 15.91 0.58
N PHE A 425 22.92 15.88 1.22
CA PHE A 425 22.74 16.08 2.64
C PHE A 425 21.67 15.13 3.18
N ILE A 426 21.89 14.63 4.39
CA ILE A 426 20.91 13.83 5.14
C ILE A 426 20.91 14.31 6.58
N ILE A 427 19.73 14.62 7.11
CA ILE A 427 19.49 14.66 8.55
C ILE A 427 18.34 13.71 8.88
N ALA A 428 18.57 12.81 9.84
CA ALA A 428 17.56 11.87 10.29
C ALA A 428 17.45 11.87 11.81
N ALA A 429 16.29 11.54 12.37
CA ALA A 429 16.13 11.43 13.82
C ALA A 429 15.09 10.39 14.21
N GLY A 430 15.34 9.72 15.34
CA GLY A 430 14.35 8.94 16.06
C GLY A 430 13.51 9.85 16.96
N LEU A 431 12.19 9.73 16.87
CA LEU A 431 11.22 10.65 17.44
C LEU A 431 10.16 9.93 18.30
N LYS A 432 9.64 10.66 19.29
CA LYS A 432 8.44 10.31 20.06
C LYS A 432 7.15 10.44 19.26
N LEU A 433 7.18 11.15 18.12
CA LEU A 433 6.03 11.37 17.23
C LEU A 433 6.46 11.31 15.76
N PRO A 434 5.66 10.72 14.87
CA PRO A 434 5.97 10.65 13.43
C PRO A 434 5.66 11.98 12.74
N ILE A 435 6.60 12.93 12.78
CA ILE A 435 6.48 14.24 12.12
C ILE A 435 7.72 14.59 11.26
N PRO A 436 7.58 15.38 10.18
CA PRO A 436 8.70 15.82 9.34
C PRO A 436 9.44 17.00 10.00
N LEU A 437 10.17 16.73 11.08
CA LEU A 437 10.68 17.75 12.01
C LEU A 437 11.61 18.79 11.35
N PHE A 438 12.56 18.36 10.54
CA PHE A 438 13.63 19.22 10.04
C PHE A 438 13.27 20.04 8.79
N HIS A 439 12.12 19.78 8.15
CA HIS A 439 11.83 20.31 6.81
C HIS A 439 11.94 21.84 6.71
N SER A 440 11.51 22.57 7.73
CA SER A 440 11.53 24.05 7.76
C SER A 440 12.85 24.66 8.24
N PHE A 441 13.76 23.85 8.78
CA PHE A 441 14.96 24.30 9.49
C PHE A 441 16.26 24.04 8.70
N VAL A 442 16.12 23.46 7.51
CA VAL A 442 17.23 23.13 6.61
C VAL A 442 17.06 23.91 5.31
N ASP A 443 18.05 24.70 4.93
CA ASP A 443 18.12 25.44 3.67
C ASP A 443 19.57 25.51 3.15
N LEU A 444 19.78 25.93 1.90
CA LEU A 444 21.14 26.11 1.37
C LEU A 444 21.89 27.17 2.16
N GLY A 445 23.08 26.81 2.65
CA GLY A 445 23.94 27.66 3.47
C GLY A 445 23.39 28.00 4.86
N ARG A 446 22.25 27.43 5.27
CA ARG A 446 21.64 27.70 6.58
C ARG A 446 20.98 26.46 7.18
N PHE A 447 21.43 26.10 8.38
CA PHE A 447 20.74 25.21 9.29
C PHE A 447 20.37 25.98 10.57
N GLU A 448 19.17 25.75 11.09
CA GLU A 448 18.70 26.37 12.33
C GLU A 448 18.79 25.37 13.49
N ASP A 449 19.94 25.36 14.17
CA ASP A 449 20.33 24.39 15.20
C ASP A 449 19.36 24.30 16.39
N SER A 450 18.55 25.34 16.64
CA SER A 450 17.55 25.36 17.71
C SER A 450 16.55 24.19 17.61
N ILE A 451 16.32 23.66 16.40
CA ILE A 451 15.45 22.51 16.18
C ILE A 451 15.97 21.23 16.86
N LEU A 452 17.28 21.14 17.10
CA LEU A 452 17.88 19.99 17.77
C LEU A 452 17.46 19.88 19.23
N ASP A 453 16.96 20.96 19.85
CA ASP A 453 16.47 20.95 21.24
C ASP A 453 14.98 20.59 21.34
N ASN A 454 14.36 20.17 20.23
CA ASN A 454 12.96 19.77 20.22
C ASN A 454 12.72 18.53 21.09
N ALA A 455 11.75 18.62 22.00
CA ALA A 455 11.42 17.57 22.97
C ALA A 455 10.94 16.24 22.37
N TYR A 456 10.60 16.21 21.07
CA TYR A 456 10.25 14.98 20.38
C TYR A 456 11.47 14.17 19.93
N ILE A 457 12.65 14.79 19.83
CA ILE A 457 13.89 14.06 19.52
C ILE A 457 14.26 13.20 20.72
N LEU A 458 14.50 11.91 20.47
CA LEU A 458 14.99 11.00 21.51
C LEU A 458 16.46 11.30 21.84
N CYS A 459 16.83 11.10 23.10
CA CYS A 459 18.18 11.36 23.57
C CYS A 459 18.60 10.26 24.56
N GLU A 460 19.83 9.79 24.42
CA GLU A 460 20.46 8.81 25.31
C GLU A 460 21.80 9.34 25.78
N ASN A 461 22.02 9.46 27.09
CA ASN A 461 23.30 9.89 27.67
C ASN A 461 23.84 11.19 27.02
N ASP A 462 22.99 12.22 26.92
CA ASP A 462 23.24 13.51 26.27
C ASP A 462 23.54 13.45 24.75
N LYS A 463 23.51 12.26 24.15
CA LYS A 463 23.61 12.06 22.71
C LYS A 463 22.21 12.06 22.10
N LYS A 464 21.96 13.00 21.18
CA LYS A 464 20.67 13.08 20.49
C LYS A 464 20.61 11.96 19.46
N LEU A 465 19.47 11.29 19.34
CA LEU A 465 19.22 10.27 18.33
C LEU A 465 18.95 10.93 16.98
N VAL A 466 19.97 11.61 16.48
CA VAL A 466 19.97 12.41 15.25
C VAL A 466 21.22 12.03 14.48
N TYR A 467 21.03 11.62 13.23
CA TYR A 467 22.09 11.40 12.26
C TYR A 467 22.25 12.60 11.34
N LEU A 468 23.51 12.94 11.03
CA LEU A 468 23.85 13.99 10.10
C LEU A 468 24.91 13.51 9.08
N TYR A 469 24.66 13.80 7.81
CA TYR A 469 25.59 13.69 6.71
C TYR A 469 25.55 14.98 5.88
N ASP A 470 26.66 15.72 5.88
CA ASP A 470 26.84 16.95 5.09
C ASP A 470 28.31 17.14 4.72
N PRO A 471 28.87 16.32 3.82
CA PRO A 471 30.30 16.35 3.49
C PRO A 471 30.71 17.62 2.74
N GLU A 472 29.77 18.23 2.00
CA GLU A 472 30.01 19.43 1.19
C GLU A 472 29.62 20.72 1.93
N HIS A 473 29.14 20.62 3.17
CA HIS A 473 28.65 21.74 3.98
C HIS A 473 27.56 22.57 3.29
N ILE A 474 26.67 21.91 2.53
CA ILE A 474 25.68 22.60 1.69
C ILE A 474 24.61 23.33 2.50
N VAL A 475 24.46 23.02 3.79
CA VAL A 475 23.57 23.74 4.71
C VAL A 475 24.33 24.57 5.74
N GLY A 476 25.64 24.76 5.55
CA GLY A 476 26.53 25.42 6.50
C GLY A 476 27.15 24.45 7.52
N LYS A 477 27.99 24.98 8.41
CA LYS A 477 28.66 24.17 9.44
C LYS A 477 27.70 23.88 10.59
N ILE A 478 27.50 22.61 10.91
CA ILE A 478 26.66 22.14 12.01
C ILE A 478 27.55 21.50 13.08
N CYS A 479 27.26 21.77 14.36
CA CYS A 479 27.95 21.10 15.45
C CYS A 479 27.49 19.63 15.57
N THR A 480 28.43 18.68 15.43
CA THR A 480 28.13 17.24 15.43
C THR A 480 28.52 16.51 16.72
N THR A 481 29.04 17.21 17.72
CA THR A 481 29.61 16.61 18.95
C THR A 481 28.68 15.59 19.62
N ASN A 482 27.37 15.90 19.68
CA ASN A 482 26.37 15.06 20.34
C ASN A 482 25.44 14.35 19.33
N LEU A 483 25.83 14.27 18.06
CA LEU A 483 25.05 13.67 16.97
C LEU A 483 25.73 12.39 16.46
N TYR A 484 25.00 11.60 15.67
CA TYR A 484 25.54 10.47 14.93
C TYR A 484 26.04 10.93 13.56
N THR A 485 27.27 10.54 13.21
CA THR A 485 27.85 10.76 11.86
C THR A 485 28.14 9.44 11.14
N ASP A 486 28.09 8.31 11.85
CA ASP A 486 28.11 6.97 11.28
C ASP A 486 26.69 6.42 11.17
N TRP A 487 26.30 6.05 9.95
CA TRP A 487 24.95 5.55 9.67
C TRP A 487 24.66 4.24 10.39
N LYS A 488 25.62 3.31 10.46
CA LYS A 488 25.40 2.00 11.09
C LYS A 488 25.18 2.13 12.59
N ALA A 489 25.93 3.02 13.24
CA ALA A 489 25.76 3.34 14.65
C ALA A 489 24.39 3.97 14.93
N PHE A 490 23.90 4.84 14.04
CA PHE A 490 22.55 5.40 14.15
C PHE A 490 21.46 4.37 13.89
N SER A 491 21.56 3.60 12.81
CA SER A 491 20.50 2.67 12.39
C SER A 491 20.26 1.58 13.44
N LYS A 492 21.32 1.09 14.09
CA LYS A 492 21.23 0.15 15.21
C LYS A 492 20.37 0.64 16.39
N GLN A 493 20.21 1.95 16.56
CA GLN A 493 19.41 2.55 17.64
C GLN A 493 17.94 2.75 17.27
N ILE A 494 17.58 2.61 15.99
CA ILE A 494 16.21 2.83 15.48
C ILE A 494 15.59 1.60 14.82
N GLU A 495 16.35 0.51 14.70
CA GLU A 495 15.92 -0.82 14.25
C GLU A 495 15.70 -1.77 15.42
#